data_AF-A0A447JDG4-F1
#
_entry.id   AF-A0A447JDG4-F1
#
_cell.length_a   1.000
_cell.length_b   1.000
_cell.length_c   1.000
_cell.angle_alpha   90.00
_cell.angle_beta   90.00
_cell.angle_gamma   90.00
#
_symmetry.space_group_name_H-M   'P 1'
#
loop_
_entity.id
_entity.type
_entity.pdbx_description
1 polymer ?
#
loop_
_entity_poly.entity_id
_entity_poly.type
_entity_poly.pdbx_seq_one_letter_code
_entity_poly.pdbx_strand_id
1 'polypeptide(L)' 'MSQSAITVDQVTVTYRNGHTALRDATFQVPGGSIAALVGVNGSGKSTFI' A
#
# COMPACT_ATOMS: atom_id res chain seq x y z
N MET A 1 13.27 5.85 19.00
CA MET A 1 12.93 5.08 17.78
C MET A 1 11.54 5.52 17.36
N SER A 2 11.34 5.97 16.11
CA SER A 2 10.01 6.38 15.65
C SER A 2 9.15 5.13 15.46
N GLN A 3 8.00 5.06 16.11
CA GLN A 3 7.05 3.95 15.96
C GLN A 3 6.29 4.14 14.65
N SER A 4 6.27 3.11 13.79
CA SER A 4 5.47 3.11 12.57
C SER A 4 3.99 3.14 12.92
N ALA A 5 3.24 4.10 12.36
CA ALA A 5 1.79 4.19 12.53
C ALA A 5 1.05 3.24 11.57
N ILE A 6 1.62 3.00 10.39
CA ILE A 6 1.11 2.04 9.41
C ILE A 6 2.26 1.12 9.02
N THR A 7 2.02 -0.19 9.03
CA THR A 7 2.93 -1.20 8.50
C THR A 7 2.18 -2.07 7.52
N VAL A 8 2.70 -2.20 6.31
CA VAL A 8 2.24 -3.11 5.26
C VAL A 8 3.38 -4.08 5.01
N ASP A 9 3.10 -5.38 5.13
CA ASP A 9 4.11 -6.43 5.03
C ASP A 9 3.64 -7.52 4.06
N GLN A 10 4.36 -7.66 2.95
CA GLN A 10 4.12 -8.66 1.90
C GLN A 10 2.66 -8.81 1.45
N VAL A 11 1.94 -7.69 1.31
CA VAL A 11 0.51 -7.72 0.95
C VAL A 11 0.32 -7.91 -0.54
N THR A 12 -0.45 -8.93 -0.90
CA THR A 12 -0.95 -9.19 -2.25
C THR A 12 -2.47 -9.11 -2.27
N VAL A 13 -3.03 -8.37 -3.24
CA VAL A 13 -4.49 -8.22 -3.41
C VAL A 13 -4.87 -8.58 -4.83
N THR A 14 -5.73 -9.59 -4.94
CA THR A 14 -6.33 -10.04 -6.21
C THR A 14 -7.84 -9.89 -6.13
N TYR A 15 -8.42 -9.14 -7.05
CA TYR A 15 -9.86 -8.98 -7.15
C TYR A 15 -10.52 -10.25 -7.69
N ARG A 16 -11.84 -10.37 -7.52
CA ARG A 16 -12.62 -11.55 -7.95
C ARG A 16 -12.54 -11.83 -9.45
N ASN A 17 -12.21 -10.83 -10.26
CA ASN A 17 -12.00 -10.96 -11.71
C ASN A 17 -10.60 -11.53 -12.06
N GLY A 18 -9.81 -11.93 -11.08
CA GLY A 18 -8.45 -12.45 -11.27
C GLY A 18 -7.38 -11.37 -11.46
N HIS A 19 -7.74 -10.09 -11.43
CA HIS A 19 -6.77 -9.01 -11.55
C HIS A 19 -6.04 -8.79 -10.22
N THR A 20 -4.73 -9.04 -10.20
CA THR A 20 -3.85 -8.72 -9.07
C THR A 20 -3.45 -7.25 -9.12
N ALA A 21 -4.04 -6.46 -8.23
CA ALA A 21 -3.81 -5.02 -8.16
C ALA A 21 -2.58 -4.67 -7.32
N LEU A 22 -2.28 -5.47 -6.29
CA LEU A 22 -1.10 -5.33 -5.45
C LEU A 22 -0.34 -6.65 -5.41
N ARG A 23 0.99 -6.60 -5.49
CA ARG A 23 1.87 -7.78 -5.44
C ARG A 23 3.02 -7.51 -4.48
N ASP A 24 3.08 -8.29 -3.41
CA ASP A 24 4.13 -8.29 -2.39
C ASP A 24 4.49 -6.89 -1.85
N ALA A 25 3.47 -6.05 -1.66
CA ALA A 25 3.65 -4.68 -1.22
C ALA A 25 4.17 -4.63 0.22
N THR A 26 5.30 -3.93 0.43
CA THR A 26 5.93 -3.77 1.75
C THR A 26 6.37 -2.33 1.95
N PHE A 27 5.82 -1.65 2.97
CA PHE A 27 6.25 -0.30 3.36
C PHE A 27 5.79 0.05 4.78
N GLN A 28 6.36 1.11 5.34
CA GLN A 28 5.98 1.64 6.64
C GLN A 28 5.78 3.16 6.56
N VAL A 29 4.79 3.66 7.31
CA VAL A 29 4.56 5.10 7.50
C VAL A 29 4.88 5.44 8.95
N PRO A 30 5.91 6.28 9.21
CA PRO A 30 6.25 6.71 10.56
C PRO A 30 5.08 7.47 11.23
N GLY A 31 4.90 7.26 12.53
CA GLY A 31 3.98 8.09 13.31
C GLY A 31 4.37 9.56 13.29
N GLY A 32 3.37 10.44 13.24
CA GLY A 32 3.58 11.89 13.17
C GLY A 32 4.07 12.41 11.81
N SER A 33 4.04 11.57 10.76
CA SER A 33 4.37 11.97 9.39
C SER A 33 3.13 12.08 8.50
N ILE A 34 3.27 12.83 7.40
CA ILE A 34 2.31 12.85 6.30
C ILE A 34 2.95 12.11 5.13
N ALA A 35 2.26 11.09 4.62
CA ALA A 35 2.69 10.32 3.47
C ALA A 35 1.72 10.53 2.30
N ALA A 36 2.24 10.51 1.08
CA ALA A 36 1.45 10.57 -0.15
C ALA A 36 1.69 9.31 -0.98
N LEU A 37 0.60 8.72 -1.49
CA LEU A 37 0.65 7.60 -2.42
C LEU A 37 0.46 8.12 -3.85
N VAL A 38 1.51 8.05 -4.67
CA VAL A 38 1.52 8.59 -6.03
C VAL A 38 1.73 7.48 -7.06
N GLY A 39 1.24 7.69 -8.28
CA GLY A 39 1.33 6.72 -9.37
C GLY A 39 0.26 6.94 -10.43
N VAL A 40 0.45 6.34 -11.61
CA VAL A 40 -0.47 6.44 -12.75
C VAL A 40 -1.84 5.81 -12.47
N ASN A 41 -2.85 6.11 -13.29
CA ASN A 41 -4.15 5.45 -13.19
C ASN A 41 -4.01 3.93 -13.36
N GLY A 42 -4.71 3.16 -12.53
CA GLY A 42 -4.61 1.69 -12.51
C GLY A 42 -3.42 1.13 -11.72
N SER A 43 -2.56 1.95 -11.12
CA SER A 43 -1.38 1.48 -10.36
C SER A 43 -1.68 0.89 -8.96
N GLY A 44 -2.93 0.58 -8.64
CA GLY A 44 -3.31 0.00 -7.35
C GLY A 44 -3.47 0.98 -6.17
N LYS A 45 -3.43 2.31 -6.39
CA LYS A 45 -3.55 3.30 -5.30
C LYS A 45 -4.86 3.19 -4.51
N SER A 46 -6.00 3.15 -5.20
CA SER A 46 -7.32 2.98 -4.57
C SER A 46 -7.51 1.58 -3.96
N THR A 47 -6.63 0.63 -4.28
CA THR A 47 -6.62 -0.68 -3.63
C THR A 47 -5.95 -0.62 -2.26
N PHE A 48 -5.07 0.37 -2.01
CA PHE A 48 -4.40 0.58 -0.73
C PHE A 48 -5.17 1.47 0.26
N ILE A 49 -6.04 2.36 -0.23
CA ILE A 49 -6.76 3.37 0.57
C ILE A 49 -8.12 2.84 1.03
#